data_AF-A0A960UNW5-F1
#
_entry.id   AF-A0A960UNW5-F1
#
_cell.length_a   1.000
_cell.length_b   1.000
_cell.length_c   1.000
_cell.angle_alpha   90.00
_cell.angle_beta   90.00
_cell.angle_gamma   90.00
#
_symmetry.space_group_name_H-M   'P 1'
#
loop_
_entity.id
_entity.type
_entity.pdbx_description
1 polymer ?
#
loop_
_entity_poly.entity_id
_entity_poly.type
_entity_poly.pdbx_seq_one_letter_code
_entity_poly.pdbx_strand_id
1 'polypeptide(L)'
;MFAAMFLDILVWPEAGTLSFIGAFLFIGALLLTFALFRYAAYKRKRREETIDILMHHAYDRHVAGKEIQRFRVFLNAMEDKHLEDFRQAFSHLRKPLFIYARHHPDKDSVRLYQKLAVDGLGSTMDGLKDVHRGEIGLAEIDSARYIFYVADIGEQLEIALPSSAPRVQGNLLRAYMYRPQSGGYKVMFTIDRKSTNGHYFGQITSIEEAEDRHRMAFMEIDGKIRGFIPETGMEPVGGEESGSQDRLPTNAGPAGSGKETGGEEKREIFECNVYLEKISDRAAVFRADLDIMSYNRYHHLWELRLTLLNGVEFMSRGTFSPLPQGYHRYLFRFLETDPAMIDELKKEIEANQPFPERMN
;
A
#
# COMPACT_ATOMS: atom_id res chain seq x y z
N MET A 1 -14.89 -30.05 -56.15
CA MET A 1 -16.36 -30.00 -56.37
C MET A 1 -17.09 -29.88 -55.02
N PHE A 2 -16.86 -28.80 -54.28
CA PHE A 2 -17.53 -28.54 -52.97
C PHE A 2 -17.66 -27.03 -52.66
N ALA A 3 -17.30 -26.14 -53.59
CA ALA A 3 -17.28 -24.69 -53.37
C ALA A 3 -18.59 -23.97 -53.76
N ALA A 4 -19.55 -24.68 -54.38
CA ALA A 4 -20.78 -24.07 -54.90
C ALA A 4 -22.00 -24.22 -53.98
N MET A 5 -21.92 -25.00 -52.90
CA MET A 5 -23.11 -25.34 -52.08
C MET A 5 -23.44 -24.33 -50.96
N PHE A 6 -22.58 -23.35 -50.68
CA PHE A 6 -22.83 -22.34 -49.65
C PHE A 6 -23.44 -21.03 -50.17
N LEU A 7 -23.54 -20.86 -51.49
CA LEU A 7 -24.05 -19.63 -52.10
C LEU A 7 -25.59 -19.60 -52.27
N ASP A 8 -26.26 -20.75 -52.19
CA ASP A 8 -27.73 -20.85 -52.33
C ASP A 8 -28.51 -20.69 -51.01
N ILE A 9 -27.83 -20.44 -49.88
CA ILE A 9 -28.50 -20.19 -48.58
C ILE A 9 -28.87 -18.70 -48.41
N LEU A 10 -28.43 -17.84 -49.32
CA LEU A 10 -28.73 -16.40 -49.31
C LEU A 10 -29.77 -16.02 -50.37
N VAL A 11 -30.88 -16.77 -50.45
CA VAL A 11 -32.04 -16.34 -51.26
C VAL A 11 -32.68 -15.16 -50.55
N TRP A 12 -32.41 -13.95 -51.04
CA TRP A 12 -33.08 -12.76 -50.56
C TRP A 12 -34.57 -12.85 -50.94
N PRO A 13 -35.50 -12.72 -49.99
CA PRO A 13 -36.92 -12.82 -50.31
C PRO A 13 -37.29 -11.69 -51.27
N GLU A 14 -38.06 -12.01 -52.32
CA GLU A 14 -38.54 -11.04 -53.32
C GLU A 14 -39.19 -9.84 -52.64
N ALA A 15 -39.02 -8.63 -53.17
CA ALA A 15 -39.50 -7.41 -52.52
C ALA A 15 -41.01 -7.48 -52.23
N GLY A 16 -41.36 -7.73 -50.97
CA GLY A 16 -42.71 -7.97 -50.49
C GLY A 16 -42.79 -7.89 -48.96
N THR A 17 -43.98 -8.03 -48.39
CA THR A 17 -44.23 -7.83 -46.95
C THR A 17 -43.37 -8.73 -46.05
N LEU A 18 -43.07 -9.96 -46.49
CA LEU A 18 -42.18 -10.90 -45.78
C LEU A 18 -40.73 -10.40 -45.70
N SER A 19 -40.23 -9.79 -46.77
CA SER A 19 -38.87 -9.22 -46.84
C SER A 19 -38.73 -7.99 -45.95
N PHE A 20 -39.79 -7.17 -45.87
CA PHE A 20 -39.85 -6.05 -44.94
C PHE A 20 -39.88 -6.51 -43.47
N ILE A 21 -40.69 -7.53 -43.14
CA ILE A 21 -40.73 -8.12 -41.79
C ILE A 21 -39.37 -8.73 -41.44
N GLY A 22 -38.72 -9.45 -42.37
CA GLY A 22 -37.38 -10.00 -42.17
C GLY A 22 -36.33 -8.92 -41.91
N ALA A 23 -36.32 -7.84 -42.69
CA ALA A 23 -35.44 -6.69 -42.47
C ALA A 23 -35.71 -5.99 -41.14
N PHE A 24 -36.98 -5.81 -40.75
CA PHE A 24 -37.37 -5.23 -39.48
C PHE A 24 -36.90 -6.07 -38.29
N LEU A 25 -37.09 -7.40 -38.34
CA LEU A 25 -36.60 -8.32 -37.31
C LEU A 25 -35.07 -8.33 -37.24
N PHE A 26 -34.38 -8.29 -38.39
CA PHE A 26 -32.92 -8.22 -38.43
C PHE A 26 -32.39 -6.93 -37.80
N ILE A 27 -32.97 -5.77 -38.14
CA ILE A 27 -32.63 -4.48 -37.51
C ILE A 27 -32.95 -4.52 -36.01
N GLY A 28 -34.10 -5.07 -35.62
CA GLY A 28 -34.47 -5.25 -34.22
C GLY A 28 -33.48 -6.11 -33.44
N ALA A 29 -33.03 -7.23 -34.02
CA ALA A 29 -32.01 -8.08 -33.45
C ALA A 29 -30.67 -7.35 -33.30
N LEU A 30 -30.23 -6.60 -34.33
CA LEU A 30 -29.02 -5.78 -34.26
C LEU A 30 -29.09 -4.73 -33.14
N LEU A 31 -30.23 -4.04 -33.00
CA LEU A 31 -30.44 -3.05 -31.93
C LEU A 31 -30.42 -3.70 -30.55
N LEU A 32 -31.05 -4.87 -30.38
CA LEU A 32 -31.03 -5.62 -29.14
C LEU A 32 -29.61 -6.07 -28.79
N THR A 33 -28.87 -6.63 -29.75
CA THR A 33 -27.48 -7.03 -29.57
C THR A 33 -26.59 -5.83 -29.21
N PHE A 34 -26.75 -4.70 -29.90
CA PHE A 34 -26.04 -3.47 -29.59
C PHE A 34 -26.35 -2.95 -28.16
N ALA A 35 -27.62 -2.99 -27.76
CA ALA A 35 -28.04 -2.60 -26.41
C ALA A 35 -27.42 -3.52 -25.34
N LEU A 36 -27.39 -4.83 -25.58
CA LEU A 36 -26.75 -5.81 -24.69
C LEU A 36 -25.23 -5.58 -24.59
N PHE A 37 -24.55 -5.33 -25.71
CA PHE A 37 -23.12 -4.99 -25.71
C PHE A 37 -22.82 -3.69 -24.96
N ARG A 38 -23.63 -2.64 -25.18
CA ARG A 38 -23.51 -1.37 -24.45
C ARG A 38 -23.73 -1.57 -22.95
N TYR A 39 -24.74 -2.35 -22.57
CA TYR A 39 -25.00 -2.67 -21.16
C TYR A 39 -23.86 -3.45 -20.53
N ALA A 40 -23.33 -4.48 -21.20
CA ALA A 40 -22.20 -5.27 -20.71
C ALA A 40 -20.93 -4.42 -20.57
N ALA A 41 -20.64 -3.55 -21.56
CA ALA A 41 -19.50 -2.63 -21.51
C ALA A 41 -19.62 -1.62 -20.36
N TYR A 42 -20.82 -1.03 -20.19
CA TYR A 42 -21.09 -0.12 -19.07
C TYR A 42 -20.93 -0.82 -17.72
N LYS A 43 -21.47 -2.03 -17.59
CA LYS A 43 -21.37 -2.85 -16.37
C LYS A 43 -19.91 -3.17 -16.03
N ARG A 44 -19.11 -3.56 -17.03
CA ARG A 44 -17.67 -3.82 -16.86
C ARG A 44 -16.90 -2.58 -16.43
N LYS A 45 -17.13 -1.44 -17.10
CA LYS A 45 -16.49 -0.17 -16.78
C LYS A 45 -16.79 0.25 -15.33
N ARG A 46 -18.06 0.19 -14.94
CA ARG A 46 -18.49 0.53 -13.57
C ARG A 46 -17.85 -0.39 -12.52
N ARG A 47 -17.74 -1.69 -12.80
CA ARG A 47 -17.05 -2.65 -11.93
C ARG A 47 -15.57 -2.27 -11.77
N GLU A 48 -14.88 -1.97 -12.86
CA GLU A 48 -13.47 -1.56 -12.84
C GLU A 48 -13.26 -0.27 -12.04
N GLU A 49 -14.13 0.73 -12.22
CA GLU A 49 -14.14 1.98 -11.42
C GLU A 49 -14.34 1.71 -9.92
N THR A 50 -15.31 0.87 -9.55
CA THR A 50 -15.56 0.53 -8.14
C THR A 50 -14.38 -0.22 -7.51
N ILE A 51 -13.77 -1.15 -8.25
CA ILE A 51 -12.56 -1.84 -7.78
C ILE A 51 -11.43 -0.83 -7.59
N ASP A 52 -11.22 0.11 -8.52
CA ASP A 52 -10.17 1.11 -8.41
C ASP A 52 -10.34 2.00 -7.16
N ILE A 53 -11.56 2.44 -6.85
CA ILE A 53 -11.86 3.19 -5.61
C ILE A 53 -11.48 2.37 -4.36
N LEU A 54 -11.84 1.08 -4.33
CA LEU A 54 -11.51 0.20 -3.22
C LEU A 54 -10.00 -0.03 -3.10
N MET A 55 -9.29 -0.14 -4.24
CA MET A 55 -7.83 -0.26 -4.25
C MET A 55 -7.17 1.02 -3.71
N HIS A 56 -7.65 2.21 -4.08
CA HIS A 56 -7.17 3.48 -3.53
C HIS A 56 -7.33 3.52 -2.01
N HIS A 57 -8.50 3.15 -1.48
CA HIS A 57 -8.68 3.04 -0.03
C HIS A 57 -7.71 2.03 0.61
N ALA A 58 -7.43 0.90 -0.05
CA ALA A 58 -6.46 -0.06 0.48
C ALA A 58 -5.03 0.50 0.53
N TYR A 59 -4.63 1.32 -0.45
CA TYR A 59 -3.36 2.03 -0.39
C TYR A 59 -3.30 3.06 0.74
N ASP A 60 -4.39 3.81 0.97
CA ASP A 60 -4.50 4.77 2.07
C ASP A 60 -4.38 4.08 3.44
N ARG A 61 -4.82 2.82 3.55
CA ARG A 61 -4.67 1.98 4.74
C ARG A 61 -3.33 1.23 4.80
N HIS A 62 -2.36 1.60 3.98
CA HIS A 62 -1.00 1.03 3.95
C HIS A 62 -0.98 -0.50 3.77
N VAL A 63 -1.87 -1.03 2.93
CA VAL A 63 -1.87 -2.44 2.55
C VAL A 63 -0.65 -2.73 1.65
N ALA A 64 0.12 -3.77 1.99
CA ALA A 64 1.39 -4.08 1.33
C ALA A 64 1.18 -4.74 -0.05
N GLY A 65 2.21 -4.74 -0.91
CA GLY A 65 2.09 -5.22 -2.30
C GLY A 65 1.52 -6.65 -2.45
N LYS A 66 1.94 -7.61 -1.61
CA LYS A 66 1.39 -8.98 -1.62
C LYS A 66 -0.08 -9.02 -1.17
N GLU A 67 -0.44 -8.21 -0.19
CA GLU A 67 -1.81 -8.10 0.34
C GLU A 67 -2.73 -7.42 -0.69
N ILE A 68 -2.22 -6.41 -1.42
CA ILE A 68 -2.89 -5.71 -2.52
C ILE A 68 -3.25 -6.67 -3.66
N GLN A 69 -2.34 -7.57 -4.03
CA GLN A 69 -2.61 -8.58 -5.06
C GLN A 69 -3.74 -9.52 -4.62
N ARG A 70 -3.71 -9.99 -3.37
CA ARG A 70 -4.78 -10.82 -2.80
C ARG A 70 -6.12 -10.08 -2.75
N PHE A 71 -6.09 -8.83 -2.32
CA PHE A 71 -7.30 -8.00 -2.25
C PHE A 71 -7.90 -7.81 -3.65
N ARG A 72 -7.08 -7.56 -4.67
CA ARG A 72 -7.54 -7.48 -6.06
C ARG A 72 -8.18 -8.78 -6.53
N VAL A 73 -7.59 -9.93 -6.23
CA VAL A 73 -8.18 -11.25 -6.56
C VAL A 73 -9.52 -11.43 -5.85
N PHE A 74 -9.60 -11.08 -4.57
CA PHE A 74 -10.82 -11.11 -3.78
C PHE A 74 -11.91 -10.24 -4.43
N LEU A 75 -11.64 -8.96 -4.71
CA LEU A 75 -12.59 -8.03 -5.34
C LEU A 75 -13.05 -8.52 -6.71
N ASN A 76 -12.13 -9.05 -7.52
CA ASN A 76 -12.45 -9.60 -8.84
C ASN A 76 -13.35 -10.85 -8.77
N ALA A 77 -13.33 -11.60 -7.67
CA ALA A 77 -14.19 -12.76 -7.46
C ALA A 77 -15.57 -12.39 -6.87
N MET A 78 -15.78 -11.15 -6.40
CA MET A 78 -17.04 -10.75 -5.79
C MET A 78 -18.15 -10.49 -6.80
N GLU A 79 -19.39 -10.73 -6.39
CA GLU A 79 -20.57 -10.32 -7.15
C GLU A 79 -20.70 -8.80 -7.20
N ASP A 80 -21.20 -8.27 -8.32
CA ASP A 80 -21.33 -6.82 -8.55
C ASP A 80 -22.18 -6.13 -7.47
N LYS A 81 -23.21 -6.82 -6.96
CA LYS A 81 -24.07 -6.30 -5.90
C LYS A 81 -23.25 -5.95 -4.65
N HIS A 82 -22.37 -6.85 -4.23
CA HIS A 82 -21.53 -6.61 -3.06
C HIS A 82 -20.52 -5.48 -3.28
N LEU A 83 -19.96 -5.37 -4.49
CA LEU A 83 -19.06 -4.27 -4.83
C LEU A 83 -19.76 -2.90 -4.73
N GLU A 84 -21.00 -2.81 -5.20
CA GLU A 84 -21.79 -1.58 -5.08
C GLU A 84 -22.16 -1.25 -3.63
N ASP A 85 -22.48 -2.25 -2.81
CA ASP A 85 -22.73 -2.05 -1.38
C ASP A 85 -21.49 -1.43 -0.68
N PHE A 86 -20.28 -1.84 -1.06
CA PHE A 86 -19.05 -1.26 -0.48
C PHE A 86 -18.80 0.18 -0.86
N ARG A 87 -19.21 0.57 -2.07
CA ARG A 87 -19.12 1.97 -2.51
C ARG A 87 -19.92 2.90 -1.59
N GLN A 88 -20.99 2.39 -0.98
CA GLN A 88 -21.81 3.17 -0.05
C GLN A 88 -21.20 3.22 1.35
N ALA A 89 -20.67 2.11 1.86
CA ALA A 89 -19.94 2.09 3.12
C ALA A 89 -18.90 0.96 3.18
N PHE A 90 -17.65 1.33 3.50
CA PHE A 90 -16.55 0.38 3.66
C PHE A 90 -16.78 -0.64 4.77
N SER A 91 -17.60 -0.32 5.78
CA SER A 91 -17.98 -1.27 6.84
C SER A 91 -18.66 -2.54 6.31
N HIS A 92 -19.30 -2.47 5.13
CA HIS A 92 -19.89 -3.63 4.48
C HIS A 92 -18.84 -4.67 4.06
N LEU A 93 -17.56 -4.30 3.88
CA LEU A 93 -16.46 -5.23 3.57
C LEU A 93 -16.20 -6.24 4.69
N ARG A 94 -16.58 -5.92 5.94
CA ARG A 94 -16.21 -6.71 7.11
C ARG A 94 -16.65 -8.17 7.00
N LYS A 95 -17.92 -8.42 6.66
CA LYS A 95 -18.44 -9.80 6.60
C LYS A 95 -17.84 -10.59 5.42
N PRO A 96 -17.83 -10.07 4.18
CA PRO A 96 -17.23 -10.80 3.06
C PRO A 96 -15.73 -11.04 3.21
N LEU A 97 -14.98 -10.06 3.73
CA LEU A 97 -13.54 -10.21 3.97
C LEU A 97 -13.26 -11.22 5.09
N PHE A 98 -14.12 -11.28 6.11
CA PHE A 98 -14.05 -12.32 7.14
C PHE A 98 -14.25 -13.73 6.57
N ILE A 99 -15.25 -13.89 5.71
CA ILE A 99 -15.51 -15.17 5.03
C ILE A 99 -14.30 -15.56 4.17
N TYR A 100 -13.77 -14.62 3.40
CA TYR A 100 -12.55 -14.84 2.61
C TYR A 100 -11.37 -15.28 3.47
N ALA A 101 -11.12 -14.60 4.59
CA ALA A 101 -10.03 -14.94 5.52
C ALA A 101 -10.21 -16.35 6.10
N ARG A 102 -11.44 -16.78 6.42
CA ARG A 102 -11.73 -18.15 6.88
C ARG A 102 -11.37 -19.22 5.85
N HIS A 103 -11.54 -18.94 4.56
CA HIS A 103 -11.13 -19.85 3.49
C HIS A 103 -9.61 -19.82 3.22
N HIS A 104 -8.92 -18.79 3.69
CA HIS A 104 -7.47 -18.59 3.49
C HIS A 104 -6.80 -18.28 4.84
N PRO A 105 -6.74 -19.26 5.77
CA PRO A 105 -6.25 -19.04 7.13
C PRO A 105 -4.72 -18.87 7.16
N ASP A 106 -4.27 -17.67 6.82
CA ASP A 106 -2.88 -17.26 6.87
C ASP A 106 -2.71 -15.83 7.39
N LYS A 107 -1.46 -15.44 7.64
CA LYS A 107 -1.13 -14.14 8.22
C LYS A 107 -1.52 -12.98 7.30
N ASP A 108 -1.37 -13.11 5.98
CA ASP A 108 -1.66 -12.02 5.05
C ASP A 108 -3.17 -11.73 5.03
N SER A 109 -4.01 -12.77 5.13
CA SER A 109 -5.46 -12.63 5.27
C SER A 109 -5.85 -11.92 6.57
N VAL A 110 -5.18 -12.22 7.69
CA VAL A 110 -5.39 -11.50 8.96
C VAL A 110 -4.98 -10.03 8.84
N ARG A 111 -3.80 -9.75 8.27
CA ARG A 111 -3.33 -8.38 8.07
C ARG A 111 -4.28 -7.57 7.19
N LEU A 112 -4.70 -8.15 6.07
CA LEU A 112 -5.64 -7.52 5.14
C LEU A 112 -6.97 -7.18 5.84
N TYR A 113 -7.52 -8.12 6.62
CA TYR A 113 -8.74 -7.90 7.37
C TYR A 113 -8.59 -6.78 8.40
N GLN A 114 -7.54 -6.84 9.24
CA GLN A 114 -7.34 -5.90 10.32
C GLN A 114 -7.06 -4.47 9.81
N LYS A 115 -6.43 -4.31 8.63
CA LYS A 115 -6.20 -2.99 8.01
C LYS A 115 -7.45 -2.37 7.40
N LEU A 116 -8.33 -3.19 6.82
CA LEU A 116 -9.46 -2.73 6.01
C LEU A 116 -10.80 -2.73 6.73
N ALA A 117 -11.01 -3.67 7.66
CA ALA A 117 -12.32 -3.97 8.22
C ALA A 117 -12.46 -3.66 9.71
N VAL A 118 -11.37 -3.31 10.40
CA VAL A 118 -11.37 -2.97 11.81
C VAL A 118 -10.73 -1.60 11.99
N ASP A 119 -11.51 -0.68 12.53
CA ASP A 119 -11.06 0.67 12.86
C ASP A 119 -10.66 0.76 14.33
N GLY A 120 -9.78 1.71 14.66
CA GLY A 120 -9.42 2.02 16.04
C GLY A 120 -8.48 1.01 16.72
N LEU A 121 -7.83 0.13 15.95
CA LEU A 121 -6.79 -0.73 16.50
C LEU A 121 -5.64 0.13 17.02
N GLY A 122 -5.31 -0.08 18.30
CA GLY A 122 -4.19 0.58 18.96
C GLY A 122 -2.84 0.29 18.29
N SER A 123 -1.83 1.06 18.69
CA SER A 123 -0.48 0.92 18.16
C SER A 123 0.27 -0.27 18.73
N THR A 124 -0.09 -0.79 19.90
CA THR A 124 0.57 -1.93 20.53
C THR A 124 -0.41 -3.02 20.94
N MET A 125 0.12 -4.16 21.37
CA MET A 125 -0.64 -5.25 21.95
C MET A 125 0.17 -5.80 23.12
N ASP A 126 -0.21 -5.38 24.33
CA ASP A 126 0.51 -5.68 25.57
C ASP A 126 -0.37 -6.49 26.54
N GLY A 127 -1.69 -6.51 26.32
CA GLY A 127 -2.61 -7.35 27.09
C GLY A 127 -4.02 -7.42 26.52
N LEU A 128 -4.95 -7.93 27.34
CA LEU A 128 -6.37 -8.07 26.98
C LEU A 128 -7.03 -6.73 26.65
N LYS A 129 -6.61 -5.64 27.32
CA LYS A 129 -7.11 -4.28 27.11
C LYS A 129 -6.92 -3.77 25.67
N ASP A 130 -5.95 -4.33 24.95
CA ASP A 130 -5.61 -3.89 23.59
C ASP A 130 -6.33 -4.72 22.52
N VAL A 131 -7.10 -5.73 22.92
CA VAL A 131 -7.94 -6.54 22.03
C VAL A 131 -9.32 -5.90 21.90
N HIS A 132 -9.83 -5.85 20.68
CA HIS A 132 -11.10 -5.20 20.33
C HIS A 132 -12.11 -6.17 19.74
N ARG A 133 -13.38 -5.82 19.91
CA ARG A 133 -14.50 -6.64 19.45
C ARG A 133 -14.52 -6.73 17.93
N GLY A 134 -14.55 -7.98 17.48
CA GLY A 134 -14.56 -8.38 16.09
C GLY A 134 -13.26 -8.16 15.34
N GLU A 135 -12.16 -8.05 16.08
CA GLU A 135 -10.86 -8.47 15.59
C GLU A 135 -10.86 -9.95 15.17
N ILE A 136 -9.91 -10.31 14.32
CA ILE A 136 -9.63 -11.69 14.01
C ILE A 136 -8.16 -12.02 14.28
N GLY A 137 -7.90 -13.29 14.52
CA GLY A 137 -6.56 -13.81 14.55
C GLY A 137 -6.48 -15.19 13.92
N LEU A 138 -5.25 -15.67 13.79
CA LEU A 138 -4.91 -16.94 13.21
C LEU A 138 -4.47 -17.90 14.31
N ALA A 139 -5.33 -18.83 14.68
CA ALA A 139 -5.03 -19.90 15.62
C ALA A 139 -4.33 -21.06 14.93
N GLU A 140 -3.36 -21.66 15.60
CA GLU A 140 -2.71 -22.90 15.19
C GLU A 140 -3.09 -24.01 16.17
N ILE A 141 -3.78 -25.04 15.65
CA ILE A 141 -4.28 -26.18 16.42
C ILE A 141 -3.91 -27.44 15.66
N ASP A 142 -3.17 -28.36 16.30
CA ASP A 142 -2.73 -29.63 15.70
C ASP A 142 -2.03 -29.44 14.34
N SER A 143 -1.19 -28.41 14.23
CA SER A 143 -0.50 -27.99 12.98
C SER A 143 -1.41 -27.47 11.86
N ALA A 144 -2.73 -27.41 12.08
CA ALA A 144 -3.69 -26.78 11.19
C ALA A 144 -3.98 -25.34 11.64
N ARG A 145 -4.34 -24.49 10.67
CA ARG A 145 -4.55 -23.06 10.87
C ARG A 145 -6.02 -22.70 10.74
N TYR A 146 -6.52 -21.89 11.67
CA TYR A 146 -7.92 -21.48 11.72
C TYR A 146 -8.03 -20.00 12.03
N ILE A 147 -8.95 -19.30 11.36
CA ILE A 147 -9.29 -17.92 11.72
C ILE A 147 -10.30 -17.93 12.87
N PHE A 148 -9.94 -17.34 14.00
CA PHE A 148 -10.87 -17.05 15.08
C PHE A 148 -11.36 -15.60 15.00
N TYR A 149 -12.53 -15.36 15.58
CA TYR A 149 -13.15 -14.04 15.69
C TYR A 149 -13.34 -13.68 17.15
N VAL A 150 -12.98 -12.47 17.56
CA VAL A 150 -13.23 -11.96 18.91
C VAL A 150 -14.68 -11.53 19.03
N ALA A 151 -15.50 -12.32 19.71
CA ALA A 151 -16.94 -12.06 19.83
C ALA A 151 -17.24 -10.99 20.88
N ASP A 152 -16.54 -11.03 22.01
CA ASP A 152 -16.69 -10.10 23.12
C ASP A 152 -15.42 -10.04 23.99
N ILE A 153 -15.27 -8.94 24.73
CA ILE A 153 -14.18 -8.69 25.68
C ILE A 153 -14.82 -8.23 26.98
N GLY A 154 -15.17 -9.20 27.82
CA GLY A 154 -15.62 -8.97 29.19
C GLY A 154 -14.50 -9.24 30.19
N GLU A 155 -14.84 -9.87 31.31
CA GLU A 155 -13.85 -10.41 32.26
C GLU A 155 -12.97 -11.50 31.65
N GLN A 156 -13.48 -12.17 30.62
CA GLN A 156 -12.77 -13.15 29.82
C GLN A 156 -12.95 -12.82 28.34
N LEU A 157 -11.96 -13.19 27.53
CA LEU A 157 -12.03 -13.07 26.09
C LEU A 157 -12.96 -14.15 25.54
N GLU A 158 -13.96 -13.75 24.76
CA GLU A 158 -14.82 -14.68 24.03
C GLU A 158 -14.39 -14.77 22.57
N ILE A 159 -13.98 -15.96 22.12
CA ILE A 159 -13.56 -16.21 20.75
C ILE A 159 -14.43 -17.26 20.07
N ALA A 160 -14.70 -17.04 18.78
CA ALA A 160 -15.42 -17.98 17.92
C ALA A 160 -14.47 -18.58 16.87
N LEU A 161 -14.27 -19.90 16.96
CA LEU A 161 -13.58 -20.69 15.94
C LEU A 161 -14.58 -21.25 14.91
N PRO A 162 -14.15 -21.59 13.69
CA PRO A 162 -15.02 -22.26 12.73
C PRO A 162 -15.44 -23.64 13.24
N SER A 163 -16.59 -24.13 12.80
CA SER A 163 -17.12 -25.45 13.21
C SER A 163 -16.20 -26.61 12.82
N SER A 164 -15.32 -26.42 11.83
CA SER A 164 -14.31 -27.38 11.40
C SER A 164 -13.09 -27.45 12.33
N ALA A 165 -12.93 -26.53 13.28
CA ALA A 165 -11.82 -26.55 14.22
C ALA A 165 -12.04 -27.62 15.30
N PRO A 166 -10.98 -28.35 15.69
CA PRO A 166 -11.06 -29.31 16.80
C PRO A 166 -11.36 -28.61 18.12
N ARG A 167 -11.83 -29.39 19.11
CA ARG A 167 -12.15 -28.87 20.44
C ARG A 167 -10.86 -28.61 21.23
N VAL A 168 -10.71 -27.39 21.74
CA VAL A 168 -9.48 -26.89 22.40
C VAL A 168 -9.63 -26.61 23.90
N GLN A 169 -10.65 -27.15 24.56
CA GLN A 169 -10.91 -26.87 25.98
C GLN A 169 -9.77 -27.38 26.89
N GLY A 170 -9.25 -26.52 27.77
CA GLY A 170 -8.15 -26.83 28.68
C GLY A 170 -6.75 -26.75 28.05
N ASN A 171 -6.66 -26.44 26.75
CA ASN A 171 -5.39 -26.34 26.03
C ASN A 171 -4.94 -24.88 25.90
N LEU A 172 -3.62 -24.73 25.77
CA LEU A 172 -2.99 -23.48 25.41
C LEU A 172 -3.15 -23.27 23.89
N LEU A 173 -3.87 -22.23 23.49
CA LEU A 173 -4.07 -21.87 22.08
C LEU A 173 -2.98 -20.91 21.64
N ARG A 174 -2.18 -21.33 20.66
CA ARG A 174 -1.22 -20.47 19.97
C ARG A 174 -1.96 -19.71 18.89
N ALA A 175 -1.85 -18.39 18.90
CA ALA A 175 -2.45 -17.59 17.85
C ALA A 175 -1.56 -16.43 17.41
N TYR A 176 -1.87 -15.92 16.23
CA TYR A 176 -1.27 -14.74 15.66
C TYR A 176 -2.33 -13.65 15.54
N MET A 177 -2.03 -12.47 16.05
CA MET A 177 -2.84 -11.25 15.91
C MET A 177 -2.01 -10.16 15.28
N TYR A 178 -2.67 -9.14 14.72
CA TYR A 178 -1.99 -8.11 13.96
C TYR A 178 -2.47 -6.72 14.35
N ARG A 179 -1.53 -5.78 14.40
CA ARG A 179 -1.76 -4.36 14.60
C ARG A 179 -1.21 -3.61 13.39
N PRO A 180 -2.01 -2.77 12.71
CA PRO A 180 -1.57 -2.06 11.51
C PRO A 180 -0.29 -1.23 11.68
N GLN A 181 -0.06 -0.66 12.87
CA GLN A 181 1.08 0.23 13.13
C GLN A 181 2.33 -0.48 13.66
N SER A 182 2.18 -1.62 14.35
CA SER A 182 3.29 -2.32 15.01
C SER A 182 3.58 -3.70 14.47
N GLY A 183 2.72 -4.28 13.64
CA GLY A 183 2.97 -5.57 13.03
C GLY A 183 2.29 -6.73 13.75
N GLY A 184 2.88 -7.90 13.62
CA GLY A 184 2.32 -9.16 14.07
C GLY A 184 2.75 -9.56 15.48
N TYR A 185 1.83 -10.16 16.22
CA TYR A 185 2.02 -10.64 17.59
C TYR A 185 1.67 -12.13 17.68
N LYS A 186 2.49 -12.90 18.39
CA LYS A 186 2.16 -14.24 18.89
C LYS A 186 1.46 -14.06 20.22
N VAL A 187 0.25 -14.58 20.31
CA VAL A 187 -0.61 -14.46 21.48
C VAL A 187 -0.95 -15.87 21.94
N MET A 188 -0.71 -16.12 23.23
CA MET A 188 -1.02 -17.37 23.88
C MET A 188 -2.30 -17.19 24.68
N PHE A 189 -3.28 -18.07 24.47
CA PHE A 189 -4.53 -18.08 25.23
C PHE A 189 -4.64 -19.36 26.04
N THR A 190 -5.15 -19.25 27.26
CA THR A 190 -5.67 -20.41 27.99
C THR A 190 -7.18 -20.45 27.82
N ILE A 191 -7.71 -21.59 27.37
CA ILE A 191 -9.15 -21.78 27.15
C ILE A 191 -9.77 -22.47 28.36
N ASP A 192 -10.58 -21.73 29.11
CA ASP A 192 -11.20 -22.21 30.36
C ASP A 192 -12.44 -23.06 30.07
N ARG A 193 -13.31 -22.58 29.18
CA ARG A 193 -14.60 -23.23 28.91
C ARG A 193 -15.12 -22.95 27.50
N LYS A 194 -16.03 -23.81 27.06
CA LYS A 194 -16.79 -23.65 25.81
C LYS A 194 -18.26 -23.36 26.12
N SER A 195 -18.81 -22.34 25.47
CA SER A 195 -20.22 -21.96 25.52
C SER A 195 -21.10 -22.99 24.78
N THR A 196 -22.39 -23.01 25.11
CA THR A 196 -23.39 -23.80 24.37
C THR A 196 -23.52 -23.37 22.91
N ASN A 197 -23.25 -22.10 22.61
CA ASN A 197 -23.24 -21.55 21.25
C ASN A 197 -21.93 -21.87 20.50
N GLY A 198 -21.01 -22.62 21.13
CA GLY A 198 -19.77 -23.07 20.52
C GLY A 198 -18.61 -22.08 20.61
N HIS A 199 -18.78 -20.96 21.31
CA HIS A 199 -17.70 -20.00 21.57
C HIS A 199 -16.78 -20.49 22.69
N TYR A 200 -15.55 -20.02 22.70
CA TYR A 200 -14.55 -20.36 23.71
C TYR A 200 -14.26 -19.13 24.57
N PHE A 201 -14.21 -19.32 25.88
CA PHE A 201 -13.84 -18.30 26.84
C PHE A 201 -12.45 -18.59 27.38
N GLY A 202 -11.63 -17.56 27.49
CA GLY A 202 -10.26 -17.71 27.97
C GLY A 202 -9.58 -16.40 28.32
N GLN A 203 -8.31 -16.49 28.66
CA GLN A 203 -7.45 -15.35 28.99
C GLN A 203 -6.15 -15.39 28.20
N ILE A 204 -5.59 -14.21 27.95
CA ILE A 204 -4.26 -14.05 27.36
C ILE A 204 -3.23 -14.34 28.44
N THR A 205 -2.33 -15.29 28.19
CA THR A 205 -1.26 -15.66 29.12
C THR A 205 0.08 -15.05 28.76
N SER A 206 0.38 -14.91 27.47
CA SER A 206 1.55 -14.18 27.00
C SER A 206 1.34 -13.57 25.63
N ILE A 207 2.07 -12.48 25.38
CA ILE A 207 2.16 -11.81 24.09
C ILE A 207 3.63 -11.62 23.76
N GLU A 208 4.02 -12.01 22.55
CA GLU A 208 5.37 -11.85 22.02
C GLU A 208 5.29 -11.21 20.63
N GLU A 209 6.23 -10.33 20.31
CA GLU A 209 6.35 -9.80 18.95
C GLU A 209 6.76 -10.91 17.98
N ALA A 210 6.04 -11.00 16.87
CA ALA A 210 6.23 -12.06 15.87
C ALA A 210 6.87 -11.53 14.58
N GLU A 211 6.85 -10.22 14.37
CA GLU A 211 7.29 -9.54 13.15
C GLU A 211 7.99 -8.24 13.54
N ASP A 212 9.06 -7.90 12.81
CA ASP A 212 9.75 -6.63 13.01
C ASP A 212 8.78 -5.48 12.77
N ARG A 213 8.60 -4.65 13.81
CA ARG A 213 7.77 -3.45 13.74
C ARG A 213 8.37 -2.48 12.72
N HIS A 214 7.55 -1.88 11.85
CA HIS A 214 7.91 -0.59 11.24
C HIS A 214 7.75 0.50 12.31
N ARG A 215 8.72 0.59 13.21
CA ARG A 215 8.69 1.58 14.30
C ARG A 215 8.88 2.95 13.67
N MET A 216 7.88 3.81 13.81
CA MET A 216 7.99 5.23 13.44
C MET A 216 8.10 6.04 14.73
N ALA A 217 9.15 6.81 14.89
CA ALA A 217 9.23 7.86 15.90
C ALA A 217 8.90 9.21 15.26
N PHE A 218 8.21 10.06 16.00
CA PHE A 218 8.14 11.49 15.70
C PHE A 218 9.36 12.10 16.33
N MET A 219 10.23 12.69 15.51
CA MET A 219 11.49 13.25 15.97
C MET A 219 11.66 14.58 15.25
N GLU A 220 11.78 15.64 16.04
CA GLU A 220 12.09 17.00 15.57
C GLU A 220 13.61 17.15 15.53
N ILE A 221 14.22 16.70 14.44
CA ILE A 221 15.68 16.69 14.27
C ILE A 221 16.04 17.51 13.04
N ASP A 222 17.00 18.42 13.22
CA ASP A 222 17.63 19.11 12.11
C ASP A 222 18.60 18.18 11.38
N GLY A 223 18.53 18.21 10.05
CA GLY A 223 19.32 17.38 9.17
C GLY A 223 19.79 18.11 7.93
N LYS A 224 20.50 17.39 7.08
CA LYS A 224 20.95 17.85 5.77
C LYS A 224 20.64 16.80 4.72
N ILE A 225 20.19 17.24 3.55
CA ILE A 225 20.06 16.38 2.38
C ILE A 225 20.98 16.88 1.27
N ARG A 226 21.66 15.93 0.62
CA ARG A 226 22.64 16.19 -0.45
C ARG A 226 22.26 15.46 -1.73
N GLY A 227 22.26 16.18 -2.84
CA GLY A 227 22.04 15.63 -4.17
C GLY A 227 23.34 15.48 -4.95
N PHE A 228 23.51 14.35 -5.63
CA PHE A 228 24.58 14.17 -6.60
C PHE A 228 24.01 14.36 -8.01
N ILE A 229 24.57 15.32 -8.77
CA ILE A 229 24.20 15.55 -10.17
C ILE A 229 25.13 14.68 -11.04
N PRO A 230 24.62 13.66 -11.78
CA PRO A 230 25.44 12.86 -12.67
C PRO A 230 25.77 13.60 -13.98
N GLU A 231 26.96 13.33 -14.53
CA GLU A 231 27.62 13.98 -15.70
C GLU A 231 26.86 13.92 -17.05
N THR A 232 25.74 13.21 -17.17
CA THR A 232 25.09 13.06 -18.47
C THR A 232 24.36 14.32 -18.88
N GLY A 233 25.07 15.15 -19.65
CA GLY A 233 24.55 16.27 -20.40
C GLY A 233 23.32 15.87 -21.19
N MET A 234 22.17 16.34 -20.72
CA MET A 234 21.14 16.81 -21.63
C MET A 234 21.24 18.32 -21.62
N GLU A 235 21.87 18.85 -22.67
CA GLU A 235 21.67 20.23 -23.07
C GLU A 235 20.15 20.50 -23.07
N PRO A 236 19.70 21.65 -22.56
CA PRO A 236 18.32 22.04 -22.77
C PRO A 236 18.11 22.08 -24.28
N VAL A 237 17.17 21.30 -24.79
CA VAL A 237 16.56 21.60 -26.09
C VAL A 237 15.90 22.96 -25.90
N GLY A 238 16.67 23.99 -26.21
CA GLY A 238 16.20 25.35 -26.33
C GLY A 238 15.07 25.33 -27.34
N GLY A 239 13.90 25.81 -26.92
CA GLY A 239 12.87 26.20 -27.84
C GLY A 239 13.39 27.39 -28.66
N GLU A 240 13.75 27.14 -29.90
CA GLU A 240 13.59 28.09 -30.99
C GLU A 240 12.36 27.60 -31.79
N GLU A 241 11.38 28.41 -32.15
CA GLU A 241 11.50 29.70 -32.83
C GLU A 241 10.37 30.67 -32.44
N SER A 242 10.72 31.94 -32.24
CA SER A 242 10.22 33.04 -33.08
C SER A 242 10.59 34.39 -32.47
N GLY A 243 11.52 35.10 -33.12
CA GLY A 243 11.40 36.56 -33.25
C GLY A 243 12.65 37.40 -33.02
N SER A 244 13.25 37.81 -34.14
CA SER A 244 13.96 39.09 -34.39
C SER A 244 15.32 39.32 -33.70
N GLN A 245 16.42 39.29 -34.48
CA GLN A 245 17.22 40.46 -34.94
C GLN A 245 18.05 41.09 -33.81
N ASP A 246 19.37 41.30 -33.88
CA ASP A 246 20.18 41.77 -34.99
C ASP A 246 21.68 41.73 -34.59
N ARG A 247 22.60 41.48 -35.55
CA ARG A 247 24.02 41.96 -35.66
C ARG A 247 25.19 41.35 -34.85
N LEU A 248 25.98 40.46 -35.52
CA LEU A 248 27.38 40.59 -36.05
C LEU A 248 28.54 41.21 -35.19
N PRO A 249 29.85 40.95 -35.50
CA PRO A 249 30.65 39.77 -35.12
C PRO A 249 32.05 40.15 -34.50
N THR A 250 32.92 39.14 -34.32
CA THR A 250 34.41 39.20 -34.30
C THR A 250 35.14 39.83 -33.10
N ASN A 251 35.95 39.01 -32.42
CA ASN A 251 37.41 39.10 -32.54
C ASN A 251 38.13 37.83 -32.09
N ALA A 252 39.18 37.50 -32.85
CA ALA A 252 39.99 36.31 -32.75
C ALA A 252 41.28 36.55 -31.95
N GLY A 253 41.62 35.56 -31.11
CA GLY A 253 42.99 35.13 -30.77
C GLY A 253 43.73 35.85 -29.63
N PRO A 254 44.85 35.27 -29.12
CA PRO A 254 45.52 34.05 -29.60
C PRO A 254 45.76 32.96 -28.53
N ALA A 255 46.14 31.79 -29.04
CA ALA A 255 46.58 30.61 -28.31
C ALA A 255 47.75 30.89 -27.35
N GLY A 256 47.61 30.41 -26.12
CA GLY A 256 48.66 30.24 -25.13
C GLY A 256 48.71 28.78 -24.69
N SER A 257 49.84 28.15 -24.96
CA SER A 257 50.17 26.75 -24.71
C SER A 257 50.15 26.36 -23.21
N GLY A 258 49.59 25.19 -22.92
CA GLY A 258 50.16 24.22 -21.98
C GLY A 258 50.03 24.52 -20.49
N LYS A 259 49.09 23.81 -19.85
CA LYS A 259 49.39 23.00 -18.67
C LYS A 259 48.26 22.01 -18.39
N GLU A 260 48.61 20.73 -18.43
CA GLU A 260 47.89 19.69 -17.70
C GLU A 260 47.81 20.13 -16.23
N THR A 261 46.60 20.35 -15.76
CA THR A 261 46.24 20.17 -14.37
C THR A 261 44.93 19.41 -14.38
N GLY A 262 45.00 18.11 -14.13
CA GLY A 262 43.87 17.36 -13.61
C GLY A 262 43.47 18.00 -12.30
N GLY A 263 42.50 18.91 -12.39
CA GLY A 263 41.72 19.35 -11.24
C GLY A 263 40.52 18.42 -11.18
N GLU A 264 40.41 17.64 -10.12
CA GLU A 264 39.10 17.18 -9.67
C GLU A 264 38.22 18.42 -9.52
N GLU A 265 37.38 18.69 -10.52
CA GLU A 265 36.32 19.69 -10.39
C GLU A 265 35.49 19.28 -9.17
N LYS A 266 35.50 20.14 -8.15
CA LYS A 266 34.61 20.06 -7.00
C LYS A 266 33.19 20.02 -7.55
N ARG A 267 32.63 18.81 -7.65
CA ARG A 267 31.23 18.56 -8.00
C ARG A 267 30.36 19.52 -7.19
N GLU A 268 29.49 20.26 -7.85
CA GLU A 268 28.49 21.08 -7.16
C GLU A 268 27.53 20.13 -6.42
N ILE A 269 27.84 19.88 -5.15
CA ILE A 269 26.97 19.16 -4.24
C ILE A 269 25.89 20.14 -3.83
N PHE A 270 24.67 19.94 -4.30
CA PHE A 270 23.52 20.63 -3.74
C PHE A 270 23.30 20.11 -2.32
N GLU A 271 23.38 20.99 -1.33
CA GLU A 271 23.12 20.70 0.08
C GLU A 271 22.06 21.67 0.58
N CYS A 272 21.02 21.13 1.23
CA CYS A 272 20.07 21.96 1.97
C CYS A 272 19.77 21.38 3.35
N ASN A 273 19.42 22.28 4.27
CA ASN A 273 18.93 21.89 5.58
C ASN A 273 17.52 21.30 5.43
N VAL A 274 17.23 20.30 6.26
CA VAL A 274 15.93 19.65 6.33
C VAL A 274 15.52 19.50 7.78
N TYR A 275 14.22 19.61 8.02
CA TYR A 275 13.61 19.37 9.31
C TYR A 275 12.89 18.03 9.30
N LEU A 276 13.39 17.08 10.07
CA LEU A 276 12.77 15.77 10.20
C LEU A 276 11.48 15.90 11.01
N GLU A 277 10.41 15.26 10.54
CA GLU A 277 9.15 15.16 11.29
C GLU A 277 8.97 13.75 11.87
N LYS A 278 9.30 12.74 11.06
CA LYS A 278 9.09 11.33 11.36
C LYS A 278 10.24 10.52 10.81
N ILE A 279 10.64 9.50 11.53
CA ILE A 279 11.65 8.56 11.06
C ILE A 279 11.29 7.15 11.47
N SER A 280 11.58 6.20 10.58
CA SER A 280 11.48 4.78 10.81
C SER A 280 12.81 4.09 10.53
N ASP A 281 12.86 2.78 10.74
CA ASP A 281 13.98 1.93 10.35
C ASP A 281 14.22 1.87 8.82
N ARG A 282 13.34 2.45 8.00
CA ARG A 282 13.35 2.33 6.53
C ARG A 282 13.17 3.63 5.77
N ALA A 283 12.66 4.67 6.43
CA ALA A 283 12.31 5.91 5.77
C ALA A 283 12.30 7.08 6.75
N ALA A 284 12.40 8.28 6.20
CA ALA A 284 12.28 9.53 6.91
C ALA A 284 11.28 10.43 6.20
N VAL A 285 10.42 11.13 6.94
CA VAL A 285 9.61 12.23 6.43
C VAL A 285 10.22 13.52 6.95
N PHE A 286 10.51 14.43 6.03
CA PHE A 286 11.14 15.69 6.34
C PHE A 286 10.49 16.84 5.57
N ARG A 287 10.68 18.05 6.08
CA ARG A 287 10.39 19.31 5.39
C ARG A 287 11.70 19.98 4.97
N ALA A 288 11.65 20.74 3.91
CA ALA A 288 12.75 21.59 3.49
C ALA A 288 12.26 23.02 3.28
N ASP A 289 13.17 24.00 3.42
CA ASP A 289 12.84 25.41 3.26
C ASP A 289 12.71 25.85 1.79
N LEU A 290 12.97 24.94 0.86
CA LEU A 290 13.07 25.20 -0.56
C LEU A 290 12.62 23.98 -1.37
N ASP A 291 12.17 24.22 -2.60
CA ASP A 291 11.64 23.15 -3.44
C ASP A 291 12.77 22.29 -4.02
N ILE A 292 13.11 21.21 -3.32
CA ILE A 292 14.14 20.27 -3.74
C ILE A 292 13.72 19.52 -5.02
N MET A 293 12.43 19.47 -5.36
CA MET A 293 11.97 18.81 -6.59
C MET A 293 12.43 19.53 -7.85
N SER A 294 12.68 20.84 -7.78
CA SER A 294 13.27 21.59 -8.89
C SER A 294 14.67 21.08 -9.28
N TYR A 295 15.37 20.42 -8.35
CA TYR A 295 16.69 19.81 -8.54
C TYR A 295 16.61 18.31 -8.89
N ASN A 296 15.41 17.73 -8.90
CA ASN A 296 15.21 16.31 -9.13
C ASN A 296 14.94 16.05 -10.63
N ARG A 297 15.98 15.71 -11.39
CA ARG A 297 15.79 14.95 -12.64
C ARG A 297 15.71 13.47 -12.27
N TYR A 298 14.71 12.78 -12.78
CA TYR A 298 14.36 11.39 -12.45
C TYR A 298 15.61 10.49 -12.30
N HIS A 299 15.70 9.76 -11.17
CA HIS A 299 16.71 8.73 -10.81
C HIS A 299 17.96 9.15 -10.02
N HIS A 300 17.98 10.33 -9.38
CA HIS A 300 19.13 10.68 -8.53
C HIS A 300 19.10 9.95 -7.17
N LEU A 301 20.26 9.43 -6.76
CA LEU A 301 20.52 8.91 -5.43
C LEU A 301 20.88 10.11 -4.53
N TRP A 302 20.19 10.25 -3.41
CA TRP A 302 20.35 11.35 -2.47
C TRP A 302 20.95 10.83 -1.18
N GLU A 303 21.65 11.68 -0.45
CA GLU A 303 22.23 11.35 0.85
C GLU A 303 21.55 12.20 1.93
N LEU A 304 20.92 11.53 2.90
CA LEU A 304 20.36 12.13 4.10
C LEU A 304 21.35 11.98 5.25
N ARG A 305 21.68 13.09 5.90
CA ARG A 305 22.50 13.15 7.10
C ARG A 305 21.70 13.74 8.25
N LEU A 306 21.64 13.03 9.36
CA LEU A 306 20.94 13.42 10.57
C LEU A 306 21.90 13.35 11.75
N THR A 307 21.75 14.23 12.73
CA THR A 307 22.37 14.02 14.04
C THR A 307 21.26 13.52 14.97
N LEU A 308 21.34 12.26 15.38
CA LEU A 308 20.37 11.66 16.31
C LEU A 308 20.47 12.36 17.69
N LEU A 309 19.45 12.22 18.57
CA LEU A 309 19.45 12.96 19.85
C LEU A 309 20.53 12.43 20.81
N ASN A 310 20.95 11.17 20.64
CA ASN A 310 22.12 10.59 21.29
C ASN A 310 23.48 11.16 20.77
N GLY A 311 23.46 12.06 19.79
CA GLY A 311 24.64 12.69 19.19
C GLY A 311 25.31 11.89 18.07
N VAL A 312 24.77 10.71 17.70
CA VAL A 312 25.31 9.89 16.61
C VAL A 312 24.94 10.47 15.25
N GLU A 313 25.91 10.61 14.36
CA GLU A 313 25.65 11.00 12.97
C GLU A 313 25.08 9.81 12.18
N PHE A 314 23.80 9.87 11.83
CA PHE A 314 23.15 8.91 10.95
C PHE A 314 23.26 9.35 9.49
N MET A 315 23.74 8.46 8.62
CA MET A 315 23.83 8.71 7.18
C MET A 315 23.17 7.58 6.40
N SER A 316 22.28 7.93 5.48
CA SER A 316 21.65 6.98 4.57
C SER A 316 21.59 7.55 3.16
N ARG A 317 21.79 6.70 2.16
CA ARG A 317 21.51 7.06 0.77
C ARG A 317 20.23 6.41 0.30
N GLY A 318 19.51 7.13 -0.55
CA GLY A 318 18.15 6.77 -0.86
C GLY A 318 17.54 7.60 -1.97
N THR A 319 16.24 7.41 -2.15
CA THR A 319 15.42 8.23 -3.04
C THR A 319 14.41 8.98 -2.20
N PHE A 320 14.02 10.17 -2.63
CA PHE A 320 12.91 10.88 -2.02
C PHE A 320 11.80 11.21 -3.01
N SER A 321 10.58 11.29 -2.50
CA SER A 321 9.36 11.61 -3.27
C SER A 321 8.54 12.68 -2.54
N PRO A 322 7.89 13.62 -3.26
CA PRO A 322 7.02 14.61 -2.63
C PRO A 322 5.80 13.93 -2.02
N LEU A 323 5.38 14.42 -0.85
CA LEU A 323 4.14 13.99 -0.22
C LEU A 323 3.00 14.94 -0.59
N PRO A 324 1.77 14.45 -0.82
CA PRO A 324 0.62 15.28 -1.20
C PRO A 324 0.15 16.22 -0.07
N GLN A 325 0.61 15.99 1.17
CA GLN A 325 0.12 16.66 2.39
C GLN A 325 1.10 17.76 2.87
N GLY A 326 1.24 18.83 2.08
CA GLY A 326 1.97 20.05 2.47
C GLY A 326 3.06 20.47 1.48
N TYR A 327 3.26 21.78 1.37
CA TYR A 327 4.36 22.37 0.57
C TYR A 327 5.72 21.94 1.16
N HIS A 328 6.65 21.59 0.28
CA HIS A 328 8.04 21.20 0.62
C HIS A 328 8.19 20.03 1.59
N ARG A 329 7.25 19.09 1.55
CA ARG A 329 7.27 17.88 2.40
C ARG A 329 7.60 16.65 1.57
N TYR A 330 8.56 15.85 2.04
CA TYR A 330 9.14 14.76 1.28
C TYR A 330 9.27 13.49 2.11
N LEU A 331 9.13 12.33 1.44
CA LEU A 331 9.41 11.00 1.98
C LEU A 331 10.76 10.53 1.41
N PHE A 332 11.76 10.36 2.26
CA PHE A 332 13.03 9.71 1.95
C PHE A 332 12.97 8.22 2.26
N ARG A 333 13.36 7.35 1.32
CA ARG A 333 13.46 5.91 1.52
C ARG A 333 14.92 5.49 1.60
N PHE A 334 15.31 4.83 2.69
CA PHE A 334 16.65 4.30 2.87
C PHE A 334 16.89 3.14 1.90
N LEU A 335 17.94 3.23 1.10
CA LEU A 335 18.37 2.18 0.18
C LEU A 335 19.74 1.62 0.59
N GLU A 336 20.66 2.52 0.95
CA GLU A 336 22.00 2.18 1.42
C GLU A 336 22.23 2.82 2.78
N THR A 337 22.23 1.99 3.82
CA THR A 337 22.55 2.41 5.19
C THR A 337 23.43 1.32 5.81
N ASP A 338 24.40 1.72 6.61
CA ASP A 338 25.17 0.79 7.43
C ASP A 338 24.21 0.04 8.40
N PRO A 339 24.19 -1.31 8.40
CA PRO A 339 23.37 -2.09 9.32
C PRO A 339 23.57 -1.70 10.80
N ALA A 340 24.79 -1.35 11.22
CA ALA A 340 25.06 -0.93 12.60
C ALA A 340 24.37 0.40 12.93
N MET A 341 24.28 1.31 11.97
CA MET A 341 23.57 2.59 12.11
C MET A 341 22.06 2.41 12.13
N ILE A 342 21.53 1.42 11.41
CA ILE A 342 20.10 1.06 11.50
C ILE A 342 19.77 0.53 12.90
N ASP A 343 20.64 -0.28 13.49
CA ASP A 343 20.42 -0.78 14.85
C ASP A 343 20.47 0.34 15.89
N GLU A 344 21.36 1.32 15.73
CA GLU A 344 21.39 2.50 16.60
C GLU A 344 20.16 3.39 16.40
N LEU A 345 19.74 3.61 15.16
CA LEU A 345 18.50 4.32 14.85
C LEU A 345 17.28 3.62 15.46
N LYS A 346 17.24 2.27 15.45
CA LYS A 346 16.16 1.52 16.10
C LYS A 346 16.12 1.76 17.61
N LYS A 347 17.26 1.73 18.29
CA LYS A 347 17.32 2.06 19.73
C LYS A 347 16.86 3.48 20.02
N GLU A 348 17.25 4.42 19.16
CA GLU A 348 16.85 5.82 19.29
C GLU A 348 15.34 6.00 19.07
N ILE A 349 14.78 5.34 18.05
CA ILE A 349 13.34 5.30 17.79
C ILE A 349 12.61 4.71 19.00
N GLU A 350 13.14 3.64 19.60
CA GLU A 350 12.60 3.00 20.80
C GLU A 350 12.59 3.93 22.01
N ALA A 351 13.70 4.64 22.25
CA ALA A 351 13.81 5.57 23.36
C ALA A 351 12.86 6.77 23.21
N ASN A 352 12.53 7.15 21.98
CA ASN A 352 11.78 8.36 21.64
C ASN A 352 10.41 8.09 21.01
N GLN A 353 9.85 6.87 21.15
CA GLN A 353 8.47 6.64 20.72
C GLN A 353 7.53 7.54 21.53
N PRO A 354 6.55 8.20 20.90
CA PRO A 354 5.49 8.86 21.64
C PRO A 354 4.68 7.78 22.36
N PHE A 355 4.93 7.60 23.66
CA PHE A 355 3.97 6.94 24.53
C PHE A 355 2.69 7.79 24.53
N PRO A 356 1.50 7.20 24.28
CA PRO A 356 0.22 7.90 24.44
C PRO A 356 0.05 8.52 25.84
N GLU A 357 0.76 8.00 26.84
CA GLU A 357 0.71 8.44 28.23
C GLU A 357 1.37 9.81 28.50
N ARG A 358 2.07 10.42 27.53
CA ARG A 358 2.66 11.77 27.69
C ARG A 358 1.92 12.88 26.96
N MET A 359 0.77 12.60 26.35
CA MET A 359 -0.08 13.60 25.69
C MET A 359 -1.42 13.84 26.41
N ASN A 360 -1.52 13.56 27.72
CA ASN A 360 -2.61 14.03 28.57
C ASN A 360 -2.10 14.58 29.90
#